data_AF-A0A8C8AZ36-F1
#
_entry.id   AF-A0A8C8AZ36-F1
#
_cell.length_a   1.000
_cell.length_b   1.000
_cell.length_c   1.000
_cell.angle_alpha   90.00
_cell.angle_beta   90.00
_cell.angle_gamma   90.00
#
_symmetry.space_group_name_H-M   'P 1'
#
loop_
_entity.id
_entity.type
_entity.pdbx_description
1 polymer ?
#
loop_
_entity_poly.entity_id
_entity_poly.type
_entity_poly.pdbx_seq_one_letter_code
_entity_poly.pdbx_strand_id
1 'polypeptide(L)'
;MMLRRGFILFLPRLVGLLVVACCSVSIVYMLACTPKGDNQQFALPRVHSPTVKEGYEAILQEREEQHRNYIISLKKQIAQLKAELQGRSEQLKNVQDQYQDPLDIRLDHSNPEKAQANLLAFLRSQIDKAEVHSGVKLSTEYAAVPFESFTLQKVYQLETGLTRHPEEKPVRKDKRDELIEVIELAVGSLNNPEGDINAKHRVYTASDFVEGIYRTEKDKGTLYELTFKGDTKHQFKKIVLFRPFGPVMKVKNENVNMADTLINVIVPLAKRASKFRQFMQNFREMGIQQDGRIHLTVVYFGKEQMNEVKSILENTSRSANFRNFTFIQLNEEFSRGKGLDVGARFWKGNNVVLFFCDVDIYFTAEFLNSCRLNTQPGKKVFYPVLFSQYNPSIIYGHHDSIPSLEQQLIIKKETGFWRDFGFGMTCQYRSDFINIGGFDLDIKGWGGEDVHLYRKYLHSNLIVIRTPVRGLFHLWHEKQCLDELTPEQYRMCMQSKAMNEASHGQLGMLVFKQEIETHLHRQKLSSKKT
;
A
#
# COMPACT_ATOMS: atom_id res chain seq x y z
N MET A 1 58.07 -26.32 -30.52
CA MET A 1 58.48 -24.89 -30.49
C MET A 1 57.97 -24.27 -31.81
N MET A 2 57.43 -23.04 -31.81
CA MET A 2 56.91 -22.27 -32.99
C MET A 2 55.38 -22.16 -33.23
N LEU A 3 54.50 -22.23 -32.21
CA LEU A 3 53.09 -21.80 -32.38
C LEU A 3 52.53 -20.94 -31.23
N ARG A 4 53.41 -20.30 -30.45
CA ARG A 4 53.00 -19.45 -29.31
C ARG A 4 53.46 -17.99 -29.38
N ARG A 5 54.13 -17.56 -30.46
CA ARG A 5 54.66 -16.18 -30.58
C ARG A 5 53.86 -15.23 -31.48
N GLY A 6 52.90 -15.73 -32.27
CA GLY A 6 52.06 -14.87 -33.14
C GLY A 6 50.86 -14.23 -32.43
N PHE A 7 50.24 -14.93 -31.48
CA PHE A 7 49.02 -14.45 -30.81
C PHE A 7 49.23 -13.33 -29.79
N ILE A 8 50.45 -13.21 -29.24
CA ILE A 8 50.76 -12.21 -28.20
C ILE A 8 50.98 -10.81 -28.80
N LEU A 9 51.24 -10.70 -30.11
CA LEU A 9 51.41 -9.41 -30.81
C LEU A 9 50.13 -8.91 -31.50
N PHE A 10 49.15 -9.77 -31.75
CA PHE A 10 47.89 -9.41 -32.42
C PHE A 10 46.83 -8.88 -31.45
N LEU A 11 46.75 -9.45 -30.24
CA LEU A 11 45.78 -9.05 -29.23
C LEU A 11 45.88 -7.56 -28.81
N PRO A 12 47.07 -6.99 -28.51
CA PRO A 12 47.18 -5.59 -28.13
C PRO A 12 46.87 -4.63 -29.29
N ARG A 13 47.09 -5.03 -30.56
CA ARG A 13 46.74 -4.23 -31.73
C ARG A 13 45.23 -4.21 -32.00
N LEU A 14 44.56 -5.34 -31.81
CA LEU A 14 43.10 -5.44 -31.93
C LEU A 14 42.40 -4.65 -30.81
N VAL A 15 42.91 -4.73 -29.59
CA VAL A 15 42.42 -3.93 -28.46
C VAL A 15 42.67 -2.44 -28.70
N GLY A 16 43.84 -2.05 -29.21
CA GLY A 16 44.14 -0.66 -29.58
C GLY A 16 43.16 -0.11 -30.63
N LEU A 17 42.85 -0.89 -31.67
CA LEU A 17 41.88 -0.50 -32.71
C LEU A 17 40.46 -0.36 -32.15
N LEU A 18 40.03 -1.27 -31.26
CA LEU A 18 38.72 -1.20 -30.60
C LEU A 18 38.61 0.00 -29.66
N VAL A 19 39.68 0.35 -28.95
CA VAL A 19 39.72 1.55 -28.10
C VAL A 19 39.64 2.81 -28.95
N VAL A 20 40.39 2.90 -30.04
CA VAL A 20 40.32 4.05 -30.96
C VAL A 20 38.93 4.19 -31.59
N ALA A 21 38.30 3.07 -31.96
CA ALA A 21 36.93 3.07 -32.46
C ALA A 21 35.89 3.49 -31.40
N CYS A 22 36.05 3.07 -30.14
CA CYS A 22 35.19 3.54 -29.05
C CYS A 22 35.40 5.02 -28.74
N CYS A 23 36.65 5.50 -28.80
CA CYS A 23 36.97 6.91 -28.58
C CYS A 23 36.40 7.80 -29.69
N SER A 24 36.48 7.38 -30.95
CA SER A 24 35.91 8.14 -32.07
C SER A 24 34.38 8.17 -32.00
N VAL A 25 33.72 7.06 -31.66
CA VAL A 25 32.27 7.03 -31.43
C VAL A 25 31.86 7.91 -30.24
N SER A 26 32.67 7.94 -29.16
CA SER A 26 32.41 8.79 -27.99
C SER A 26 32.60 10.28 -28.31
N ILE A 27 33.57 10.64 -29.15
CA ILE A 27 33.76 12.02 -29.61
C ILE A 27 32.61 12.46 -30.52
N VAL A 28 32.15 11.59 -31.43
CA VAL A 28 30.97 11.87 -32.27
C VAL A 28 29.71 11.99 -31.42
N TYR A 29 29.54 11.16 -30.39
CA TYR A 29 28.43 11.28 -29.43
C TYR A 29 28.50 12.58 -28.64
N MET A 30 29.69 12.99 -28.17
CA MET A 30 29.87 14.27 -27.48
C MET A 30 29.62 15.48 -28.40
N LEU A 31 30.00 15.41 -29.68
CA LEU A 31 29.71 16.45 -30.67
C LEU A 31 28.23 16.49 -31.10
N ALA A 32 27.54 15.35 -31.07
CA ALA A 32 26.11 15.25 -31.35
C ALA A 32 25.23 15.59 -30.13
N CYS A 33 25.77 15.50 -28.92
CA CYS A 33 25.05 15.73 -27.66
C CYS A 33 25.55 16.94 -26.86
N THR A 34 26.41 17.81 -27.42
CA THR A 34 26.69 19.12 -26.81
C THR A 34 25.44 20.00 -26.93
N PRO A 35 24.86 20.47 -25.81
CA PRO A 35 23.76 21.39 -25.86
C PRO A 35 24.28 22.71 -26.46
N LYS A 36 23.61 23.22 -27.49
CA LYS A 36 23.80 24.61 -27.92
C LYS A 36 23.46 25.49 -26.71
N GLY A 37 24.45 26.12 -26.12
CA GLY A 37 24.24 27.14 -25.11
C GLY A 37 23.55 28.33 -25.75
N ASP A 38 22.28 28.55 -25.41
CA ASP A 38 21.60 29.81 -25.64
C ASP A 38 22.28 30.88 -24.80
N ASN A 39 23.20 31.63 -25.43
CA ASN A 39 23.59 32.95 -24.96
C ASN A 39 22.43 33.92 -25.27
N GLN A 40 21.34 33.82 -24.51
CA GLN A 40 20.39 34.92 -24.36
C GLN A 40 20.76 35.70 -23.11
N GLN A 41 21.56 36.75 -23.31
CA GLN A 41 21.60 37.88 -22.39
C GLN A 41 20.17 38.40 -22.24
N PHE A 42 19.62 38.26 -21.03
CA PHE A 42 18.43 38.98 -20.59
C PHE A 42 18.74 40.48 -20.56
N ALA A 43 18.46 41.17 -21.67
CA ALA A 43 18.18 42.60 -21.65
C ALA A 43 16.69 42.78 -21.35
N LEU A 44 16.38 43.38 -20.21
CA LEU A 44 15.02 43.85 -19.89
C LEU A 44 14.55 44.87 -20.95
N PRO A 45 13.26 44.86 -21.31
CA PRO A 45 12.78 45.52 -22.52
C PRO A 45 12.62 47.02 -22.34
N ARG A 46 13.14 47.80 -23.29
CA ARG A 46 12.68 49.17 -23.51
C ARG A 46 11.60 49.15 -24.59
N VAL A 47 10.43 49.54 -24.13
CA VAL A 47 9.14 49.77 -24.77
C VAL A 47 9.18 50.37 -26.20
N HIS A 48 8.26 49.86 -27.03
CA HIS A 48 7.72 50.34 -28.33
C HIS A 48 8.48 50.03 -29.64
N SER A 49 8.17 48.85 -30.22
CA SER A 49 8.23 48.61 -31.68
C SER A 49 7.08 47.68 -32.14
N PRO A 50 6.38 47.95 -33.26
CA PRO A 50 5.23 47.15 -33.74
C PRO A 50 5.60 45.71 -34.15
N THR A 51 6.87 45.47 -34.46
CA THR A 51 7.41 44.24 -35.05
C THR A 51 7.53 43.05 -34.09
N VAL A 52 7.54 43.27 -32.77
CA VAL A 52 7.61 42.17 -31.79
C VAL A 52 6.25 41.47 -31.65
N LYS A 53 5.14 42.22 -31.80
CA LYS A 53 3.79 41.69 -31.68
C LYS A 53 3.46 40.72 -32.82
N GLU A 54 3.88 41.07 -34.03
CA GLU A 54 3.78 40.22 -35.23
C GLU A 54 4.60 38.94 -35.09
N GLY A 55 5.79 39.00 -34.47
CA GLY A 55 6.61 37.82 -34.19
C GLY A 55 5.99 36.85 -33.18
N TYR A 56 5.34 37.37 -32.12
CA TYR A 56 4.61 36.53 -31.17
C TYR A 56 3.35 35.91 -31.78
N GLU A 57 2.62 36.65 -32.62
CA GLU A 57 1.44 36.15 -33.34
C GLU A 57 1.83 35.04 -34.35
N ALA A 58 2.96 35.17 -35.03
CA ALA A 58 3.49 34.15 -35.93
C ALA A 58 3.86 32.84 -35.19
N ILE A 59 4.51 32.93 -34.04
CA ILE A 59 4.87 31.76 -33.21
C ILE A 59 3.61 31.06 -32.67
N LEU A 60 2.58 31.83 -32.29
CA LEU A 60 1.29 31.29 -31.86
C LEU A 60 0.56 30.56 -33.01
N GLN A 61 0.55 31.16 -34.21
CA GLN A 61 -0.03 30.52 -35.39
C GLN A 61 0.70 29.23 -35.77
N GLU A 62 2.03 29.22 -35.71
CA GLU A 62 2.82 28.02 -35.99
C GLU A 62 2.49 26.89 -34.99
N ARG A 63 2.34 27.21 -33.70
CA ARG A 63 1.94 26.24 -32.68
C ARG A 63 0.49 25.75 -32.89
N GLU A 64 -0.44 26.64 -33.25
CA GLU A 64 -1.81 26.25 -33.59
C GLU A 64 -1.89 25.35 -34.82
N GLU A 65 -1.02 25.58 -35.81
CA GLU A 65 -0.94 24.78 -37.02
C GLU A 65 -0.33 23.40 -36.74
N GLN A 66 0.71 23.33 -35.91
CA GLN A 66 1.24 22.06 -35.40
C GLN A 66 0.18 21.27 -34.63
N HIS A 67 -0.60 21.94 -33.76
CA HIS A 67 -1.69 21.30 -33.03
C HIS A 67 -2.80 20.83 -33.97
N ARG A 68 -3.17 21.62 -34.99
CA ARG A 68 -4.15 21.21 -36.02
C ARG A 68 -3.68 19.99 -36.79
N ASN A 69 -2.42 19.97 -37.22
CA ASN A 69 -1.83 18.85 -37.94
C ASN A 69 -1.78 17.58 -37.08
N TYR A 70 -1.46 17.73 -35.79
CA TYR A 70 -1.52 16.63 -34.84
C TYR A 70 -2.94 16.09 -34.64
N ILE A 71 -3.94 16.97 -34.51
CA ILE A 71 -5.36 16.59 -34.41
C ILE A 71 -5.81 15.85 -35.68
N ILE A 72 -5.43 16.31 -36.87
CA ILE A 72 -5.76 15.65 -38.15
C ILE A 72 -5.13 14.26 -38.22
N SER A 73 -3.86 14.14 -37.82
CA SER A 73 -3.15 12.86 -37.76
C SER A 73 -3.83 11.89 -36.81
N LEU A 74 -4.18 12.33 -35.59
CA LEU A 74 -4.91 11.52 -34.62
C LEU A 74 -6.30 11.10 -35.12
N LYS A 75 -7.04 12.01 -35.76
CA LYS A 75 -8.34 11.68 -36.38
C LYS A 75 -8.19 10.58 -37.44
N LYS A 76 -7.14 10.64 -38.25
CA LYS A 76 -6.84 9.62 -39.26
C LYS A 76 -6.50 8.27 -38.61
N GLN A 77 -5.69 8.27 -37.56
CA GLN A 77 -5.37 7.04 -36.80
C GLN A 77 -6.61 6.44 -36.15
N ILE A 78 -7.50 7.25 -35.56
CA ILE A 78 -8.78 6.79 -35.00
C ILE A 78 -9.66 6.18 -36.09
N ALA A 79 -9.74 6.80 -37.26
CA ALA A 79 -10.51 6.26 -38.38
C ALA A 79 -9.96 4.90 -38.86
N GLN A 80 -8.63 4.78 -38.94
CA GLN A 80 -7.96 3.54 -39.33
C GLN A 80 -8.17 2.42 -38.30
N LEU A 81 -8.00 2.71 -37.01
CA LEU A 81 -8.25 1.75 -35.93
C LEU A 81 -9.72 1.32 -35.87
N LYS A 82 -10.66 2.23 -36.14
CA LYS A 82 -12.09 1.88 -36.25
C LYS A 82 -12.35 0.91 -37.40
N ALA A 83 -11.75 1.15 -38.57
CA ALA A 83 -11.87 0.24 -39.71
C ALA A 83 -11.26 -1.14 -39.42
N GLU A 84 -10.11 -1.18 -38.75
CA GLU A 84 -9.43 -2.42 -38.38
C GLU A 84 -10.21 -3.22 -37.31
N LEU A 85 -10.81 -2.53 -36.33
CA LEU A 85 -11.72 -3.13 -35.36
C LEU A 85 -12.97 -3.70 -36.03
N GLN A 86 -13.52 -3.00 -37.01
CA GLN A 86 -14.69 -3.46 -37.76
C GLN A 86 -14.35 -4.72 -38.58
N GLY A 87 -13.20 -4.75 -39.26
CA GLY A 87 -12.72 -5.93 -39.98
C GLY A 87 -12.47 -7.14 -39.07
N ARG A 88 -11.88 -6.92 -37.88
CA ARG A 88 -11.73 -7.99 -36.86
C ARG A 88 -13.07 -8.46 -36.30
N SER A 89 -14.04 -7.57 -36.13
CA SER A 89 -15.38 -7.93 -35.66
C SER A 89 -16.13 -8.80 -36.67
N GLU A 90 -15.94 -8.58 -37.97
CA GLU A 90 -16.50 -9.42 -39.03
C GLU A 90 -15.83 -10.80 -39.07
N GLN A 91 -14.50 -10.86 -38.87
CA GLN A 91 -13.79 -12.13 -38.72
C GLN A 91 -14.27 -12.94 -37.51
N LEU A 92 -14.56 -12.29 -36.38
CA LEU A 92 -15.10 -12.94 -35.18
C LEU A 92 -16.52 -13.47 -35.38
N LYS A 93 -17.40 -12.74 -36.08
CA LYS A 93 -18.73 -13.23 -36.45
C LYS A 93 -18.67 -14.50 -37.29
N ASN A 94 -17.78 -14.55 -38.28
CA ASN A 94 -17.59 -15.72 -39.14
C ASN A 94 -17.09 -16.96 -38.39
N VAL A 95 -16.35 -16.77 -37.30
CA VAL A 95 -15.87 -17.88 -36.44
C VAL A 95 -16.96 -18.35 -35.47
N GLN A 96 -17.86 -17.46 -35.05
CA GLN A 96 -18.92 -17.76 -34.08
C GLN A 96 -20.11 -18.48 -34.70
N ASP A 97 -20.39 -18.28 -35.99
CA ASP A 97 -21.41 -19.04 -36.74
C ASP A 97 -21.04 -20.54 -36.91
N GLN A 98 -19.80 -20.94 -36.62
CA GLN A 98 -19.35 -22.34 -36.67
C GLN A 98 -19.51 -23.12 -35.35
N TYR A 99 -19.82 -22.47 -34.22
CA TYR A 99 -20.02 -23.11 -32.93
C TYR A 99 -21.24 -22.54 -32.21
N GLN A 100 -22.39 -23.21 -32.36
CA GLN A 100 -23.57 -22.95 -31.53
C GLN A 100 -23.42 -23.63 -30.17
N ASP A 101 -23.25 -22.85 -29.11
CA ASP A 101 -23.35 -23.28 -27.70
C ASP A 101 -24.70 -22.79 -27.11
N PRO A 102 -25.45 -23.59 -26.31
CA PRO A 102 -26.85 -23.36 -26.00
C PRO A 102 -27.04 -22.58 -24.67
N LEU A 103 -26.45 -21.38 -24.56
CA LEU A 103 -26.75 -20.45 -23.46
C LEU A 103 -27.15 -19.08 -24.02
N ASP A 104 -28.45 -18.84 -23.97
CA ASP A 104 -29.21 -17.79 -24.65
C ASP A 104 -28.99 -16.40 -24.04
N ILE A 105 -27.95 -15.70 -24.50
CA ILE A 105 -27.91 -14.23 -24.48
C ILE A 105 -27.78 -13.77 -25.93
N ARG A 106 -28.92 -13.61 -26.62
CA ARG A 106 -28.98 -12.95 -27.94
C ARG A 106 -28.48 -11.51 -27.84
N LEU A 107 -27.18 -11.30 -28.06
CA LEU A 107 -26.62 -10.01 -28.43
C LEU A 107 -27.04 -9.73 -29.89
N ASP A 108 -28.00 -8.83 -30.05
CA ASP A 108 -28.47 -8.35 -31.35
C ASP A 108 -27.33 -7.58 -32.06
N HIS A 109 -26.51 -8.31 -32.82
CA HIS A 109 -25.35 -7.78 -33.53
C HIS A 109 -25.69 -7.10 -34.87
N SER A 110 -26.97 -6.82 -35.13
CA SER A 110 -27.45 -6.15 -36.34
C SER A 110 -27.11 -4.65 -36.36
N ASN A 111 -26.91 -4.04 -35.18
CA ASN A 111 -26.54 -2.63 -35.04
C ASN A 111 -25.29 -2.48 -34.13
N PRO A 112 -24.11 -2.12 -34.68
CA PRO A 112 -22.85 -1.95 -33.93
C PRO A 112 -22.95 -0.94 -32.78
N GLU A 113 -23.70 0.14 -32.96
CA GLU A 113 -23.86 1.19 -31.94
C GLU A 113 -24.69 0.68 -30.75
N LYS A 114 -25.73 -0.11 -31.03
CA LYS A 114 -26.58 -0.75 -30.01
C LYS A 114 -25.79 -1.82 -29.23
N ALA A 115 -24.95 -2.59 -29.92
CA ALA A 115 -24.06 -3.56 -29.28
C ALA A 115 -23.03 -2.87 -28.36
N GLN A 116 -22.45 -1.74 -28.79
CA GLN A 116 -21.51 -0.96 -27.98
C GLN A 116 -22.20 -0.33 -26.76
N ALA A 117 -23.41 0.21 -26.92
CA ALA A 117 -24.21 0.75 -25.83
C ALA A 117 -24.58 -0.34 -24.81
N ASN A 118 -24.99 -1.52 -25.27
CA ASN A 118 -25.30 -2.67 -24.42
C ASN A 118 -24.07 -3.15 -23.64
N LEU A 119 -22.90 -3.21 -24.28
CA LEU A 119 -21.64 -3.55 -23.60
C LEU A 119 -21.31 -2.51 -22.52
N LEU A 120 -21.37 -1.22 -22.83
CA LEU A 120 -21.14 -0.16 -21.83
C LEU A 120 -22.12 -0.24 -20.67
N ALA A 121 -23.39 -0.52 -20.94
CA ALA A 121 -24.41 -0.73 -19.90
C ALA A 121 -24.08 -1.95 -19.03
N PHE A 122 -23.65 -3.07 -19.65
CA PHE A 122 -23.19 -4.24 -18.91
C PHE A 122 -21.99 -3.92 -18.02
N LEU A 123 -20.95 -3.24 -18.54
CA LEU A 123 -19.77 -2.87 -17.75
C LEU A 123 -20.11 -1.93 -16.59
N ARG A 124 -21.03 -0.99 -16.79
CA ARG A 124 -21.55 -0.13 -15.71
C ARG A 124 -22.31 -0.95 -14.66
N SER A 125 -23.14 -1.90 -15.08
CA SER A 125 -23.84 -2.79 -14.15
C SER A 125 -22.90 -3.64 -13.29
N GLN A 126 -21.70 -3.96 -13.78
CA GLN A 126 -20.67 -4.64 -12.98
C GLN A 126 -20.06 -3.73 -11.91
N ILE A 127 -19.91 -2.43 -12.19
CA ILE A 127 -19.50 -1.44 -11.17
C ILE A 127 -20.55 -1.37 -10.06
N ASP A 128 -21.83 -1.31 -10.42
CA ASP A 128 -22.92 -1.20 -9.45
C ASP A 128 -23.02 -2.44 -8.54
N LYS A 129 -22.62 -3.61 -9.05
CA LYS A 129 -22.55 -4.87 -8.29
C LYS A 129 -21.28 -5.01 -7.45
N ALA A 130 -20.22 -4.30 -7.81
CA ALA A 130 -18.97 -4.29 -7.07
C ALA A 130 -19.11 -3.39 -5.83
N GLU A 131 -18.37 -3.71 -4.77
CA GLU A 131 -18.32 -2.93 -3.53
C GLU A 131 -17.58 -1.60 -3.71
N VAL A 132 -18.05 -0.75 -4.62
CA VAL A 132 -17.42 0.55 -4.95
C VAL A 132 -18.14 1.70 -4.26
N HIS A 133 -19.46 1.64 -4.24
CA HIS A 133 -20.29 2.73 -3.68
C HIS A 133 -20.80 2.44 -2.27
N SER A 134 -21.08 1.17 -1.95
CA SER A 134 -21.58 0.69 -0.65
C SER A 134 -20.97 -0.66 -0.29
N GLY A 135 -20.88 -0.98 1.00
CA GLY A 135 -20.45 -2.30 1.46
C GLY A 135 -21.53 -3.36 1.20
N VAL A 136 -21.11 -4.60 0.96
CA VAL A 136 -22.01 -5.76 0.92
C VAL A 136 -21.99 -6.44 2.29
N LYS A 137 -23.17 -6.89 2.72
CA LYS A 137 -23.27 -7.67 3.96
C LYS A 137 -22.68 -9.06 3.74
N LEU A 138 -21.65 -9.38 4.51
CA LEU A 138 -20.97 -10.67 4.43
C LEU A 138 -21.27 -11.51 5.68
N SER A 139 -21.53 -12.79 5.49
CA SER A 139 -21.94 -13.69 6.58
C SER A 139 -20.81 -13.95 7.57
N THR A 140 -19.57 -14.11 7.08
CA THR A 140 -18.39 -14.42 7.86
C THR A 140 -17.16 -13.68 7.33
N GLU A 141 -16.11 -13.62 8.15
CA GLU A 141 -14.80 -13.09 7.81
C GLU A 141 -14.13 -13.79 6.61
N TYR A 142 -14.46 -15.06 6.38
CA TYR A 142 -13.91 -15.85 5.28
C TYR A 142 -14.50 -15.50 3.91
N ALA A 143 -15.66 -14.85 3.88
CA ALA A 143 -16.26 -14.34 2.65
C ALA A 143 -15.65 -12.99 2.21
N ALA A 144 -14.93 -12.31 3.11
CA ALA A 144 -14.32 -11.02 2.82
C ALA A 144 -13.07 -11.21 1.97
N VAL A 145 -13.10 -10.70 0.74
CA VAL A 145 -11.91 -10.62 -0.11
C VAL A 145 -11.11 -9.38 0.30
N PRO A 146 -9.87 -9.53 0.78
CA PRO A 146 -9.04 -8.39 1.16
C PRO A 146 -8.45 -7.68 -0.06
N PHE A 147 -8.00 -6.45 0.16
CA PHE A 147 -7.19 -5.70 -0.79
C PHE A 147 -5.72 -6.10 -0.66
N GLU A 148 -5.01 -6.01 -1.78
CA GLU A 148 -3.55 -5.93 -1.83
C GLU A 148 -3.14 -4.45 -1.90
N SER A 149 -1.95 -4.10 -1.41
CA SER A 149 -1.42 -2.73 -1.51
C SER A 149 -0.16 -2.67 -2.35
N PHE A 150 0.10 -1.50 -2.94
CA PHE A 150 1.26 -1.29 -3.78
C PHE A 150 1.72 0.16 -3.81
N THR A 151 2.98 0.32 -4.21
CA THR A 151 3.66 1.57 -4.52
C THR A 151 4.20 1.47 -5.94
N LEU A 152 4.88 2.52 -6.44
CA LEU A 152 5.55 2.46 -7.74
C LEU A 152 6.55 1.29 -7.86
N GLN A 153 7.12 0.84 -6.75
CA GLN A 153 8.26 -0.07 -6.75
C GLN A 153 7.92 -1.48 -6.25
N LYS A 154 6.87 -1.60 -5.43
CA LYS A 154 6.63 -2.79 -4.61
C LYS A 154 5.15 -3.08 -4.48
N VAL A 155 4.81 -4.36 -4.42
CA VAL A 155 3.48 -4.90 -4.14
C VAL A 155 3.55 -5.69 -2.83
N TYR A 156 2.52 -5.56 -2.02
CA TYR A 156 2.35 -6.22 -0.74
C TYR A 156 1.10 -7.09 -0.80
N GLN A 157 1.29 -8.40 -0.73
CA GLN A 157 0.24 -9.39 -0.93
C GLN A 157 0.01 -10.23 0.32
N LEU A 158 -1.25 -10.59 0.57
CA LEU A 158 -1.63 -11.45 1.69
C LEU A 158 -1.48 -12.93 1.38
N GLU A 159 -1.65 -13.33 0.12
CA GLU A 159 -1.45 -14.72 -0.28
C GLU A 159 0.03 -15.08 -0.17
N THR A 160 0.44 -15.56 1.00
CA THR A 160 1.80 -16.06 1.28
C THR A 160 1.80 -17.58 1.21
N GLY A 161 1.58 -18.14 0.02
CA GLY A 161 1.97 -19.53 -0.23
C GLY A 161 3.45 -19.72 0.11
N LEU A 162 3.91 -20.98 0.25
CA LEU A 162 5.31 -21.28 0.64
C LEU A 162 6.37 -20.57 -0.21
N THR A 163 6.03 -20.20 -1.45
CA THR A 163 6.91 -19.56 -2.42
C THR A 163 6.80 -18.03 -2.49
N ARG A 164 5.75 -17.43 -1.91
CA ARG A 164 5.47 -16.00 -2.05
C ARG A 164 6.10 -15.19 -0.92
N HIS A 165 6.55 -13.99 -1.24
CA HIS A 165 7.17 -13.08 -0.30
C HIS A 165 6.17 -12.00 0.15
N PRO A 166 6.25 -11.55 1.42
CA PRO A 166 5.40 -10.47 1.92
C PRO A 166 5.53 -9.15 1.13
N GLU A 167 6.72 -8.90 0.59
CA GLU A 167 7.05 -7.75 -0.23
C GLU A 167 7.72 -8.24 -1.51
N GLU A 168 7.18 -7.85 -2.66
CA GLU A 168 7.72 -8.22 -3.96
C GLU A 168 7.83 -7.00 -4.87
N LYS A 169 8.86 -6.98 -5.72
CA LYS A 169 8.80 -6.15 -6.93
C LYS A 169 7.79 -6.82 -7.87
N PRO A 170 7.01 -6.07 -8.66
CA PRO A 170 6.18 -6.67 -9.70
C PRO A 170 7.10 -7.27 -10.78
N VAL A 171 7.63 -8.48 -10.54
CA VAL A 171 8.58 -9.15 -11.43
C VAL A 171 7.85 -9.70 -12.65
N ARG A 172 6.64 -10.22 -12.45
CA ARG A 172 5.78 -10.72 -13.51
C ARG A 172 5.37 -9.55 -14.42
N LYS A 173 5.71 -9.66 -15.71
CA LYS A 173 5.56 -8.58 -16.69
C LYS A 173 4.10 -8.13 -16.81
N ASP A 174 3.16 -9.08 -16.89
CA ASP A 174 1.73 -8.81 -16.95
C ASP A 174 1.22 -7.97 -15.77
N LYS A 175 1.59 -8.34 -14.54
CA LYS A 175 1.20 -7.59 -13.32
C LYS A 175 1.84 -6.22 -13.26
N ARG A 176 3.10 -6.10 -13.68
CA ARG A 176 3.78 -4.80 -13.76
C ARG A 176 3.09 -3.87 -14.75
N ASP A 177 2.85 -4.36 -15.97
CA ASP A 177 2.24 -3.59 -17.05
C ASP A 177 0.82 -3.16 -16.65
N GLU A 178 0.07 -4.03 -15.98
CA GLU A 178 -1.26 -3.73 -15.42
C GLU A 178 -1.24 -2.57 -14.40
N LEU A 179 -0.30 -2.58 -13.44
CA LEU A 179 -0.23 -1.52 -12.42
C LEU A 179 0.25 -0.20 -13.02
N ILE A 180 1.18 -0.25 -13.98
CA ILE A 180 1.66 0.94 -14.71
C ILE A 180 0.51 1.57 -15.49
N GLU A 181 -0.24 0.77 -16.27
CA GLU A 181 -1.39 1.25 -17.04
C GLU A 181 -2.41 1.96 -16.14
N VAL A 182 -2.75 1.36 -15.00
CA VAL A 182 -3.70 1.92 -14.03
C VAL A 182 -3.20 3.25 -13.44
N ILE A 183 -1.90 3.38 -13.16
CA ILE A 183 -1.29 4.63 -12.69
C ILE A 183 -1.30 5.69 -13.80
N GLU A 184 -0.93 5.33 -15.03
CA GLU A 184 -0.90 6.25 -16.18
C GLU A 184 -2.30 6.77 -16.51
N LEU A 185 -3.31 5.90 -16.49
CA LEU A 185 -4.71 6.28 -16.66
C LEU A 185 -5.19 7.25 -15.57
N ALA A 186 -4.77 7.04 -14.32
CA ALA A 186 -5.11 7.93 -13.22
C ALA A 186 -4.42 9.30 -13.34
N VAL A 187 -3.14 9.33 -13.71
CA VAL A 187 -2.40 10.57 -13.98
C VAL A 187 -3.02 11.33 -15.15
N GLY A 188 -3.34 10.64 -16.24
CA GLY A 188 -4.04 11.23 -17.39
C GLY A 188 -5.40 11.80 -16.97
N SER A 189 -6.16 11.08 -16.15
CA SER A 189 -7.43 11.58 -15.63
C SER A 189 -7.29 12.79 -14.70
N LEU A 190 -6.19 12.92 -13.95
CA LEU A 190 -5.96 14.05 -13.06
C LEU A 190 -5.55 15.30 -13.83
N ASN A 191 -4.86 15.13 -14.95
CA ASN A 191 -4.41 16.20 -15.82
C ASN A 191 -5.44 16.58 -16.91
N ASN A 192 -6.53 15.83 -17.05
CA ASN A 192 -7.59 16.15 -18.00
C ASN A 192 -8.35 17.41 -17.55
N PRO A 193 -8.53 18.41 -18.44
CA PRO A 193 -9.09 19.72 -18.13
C PRO A 193 -10.64 19.70 -18.07
N GLU A 194 -11.25 18.69 -17.46
CA GLU A 194 -12.72 18.63 -17.27
C GLU A 194 -13.23 19.66 -16.22
N GLY A 195 -12.36 20.56 -15.74
CA GLY A 195 -12.66 21.61 -14.76
C GLY A 195 -12.03 22.97 -15.11
N ASP A 196 -12.51 24.01 -14.43
CA ASP A 196 -12.33 25.44 -14.69
C ASP A 196 -10.93 25.84 -15.20
N ILE A 197 -10.91 26.38 -16.43
CA ILE A 197 -9.72 26.72 -17.23
C ILE A 197 -8.84 27.80 -16.55
N ASN A 198 -9.39 28.49 -15.55
CA ASN A 198 -8.76 29.63 -14.88
C ASN A 198 -7.98 29.29 -13.59
N ALA A 199 -8.01 28.04 -13.11
CA ALA A 199 -7.20 27.64 -11.97
C ALA A 199 -5.85 27.08 -12.44
N LYS A 200 -4.73 27.62 -11.93
CA LYS A 200 -3.39 27.03 -12.09
C LYS A 200 -3.41 25.61 -11.51
N HIS A 201 -3.70 24.62 -12.33
CA HIS A 201 -3.75 23.23 -11.92
C HIS A 201 -2.33 22.70 -11.80
N ARG A 202 -2.05 22.03 -10.68
CA ARG A 202 -0.86 21.20 -10.53
C ARG A 202 -0.88 20.13 -11.62
N VAL A 203 0.24 19.98 -12.31
CA VAL A 203 0.46 18.85 -13.22
C VAL A 203 0.86 17.65 -12.39
N TYR A 204 0.06 16.59 -12.45
CA TYR A 204 0.31 15.33 -11.79
C TYR A 204 1.22 14.46 -12.62
N THR A 205 2.11 13.74 -11.95
CA THR A 205 3.01 12.75 -12.54
C THR A 205 2.97 11.46 -11.73
N ALA A 206 3.60 10.40 -12.23
CA ALA A 206 3.78 9.17 -11.45
C ALA A 206 4.50 9.42 -10.10
N SER A 207 5.36 10.43 -10.00
CA SER A 207 6.07 10.75 -8.75
C SER A 207 5.17 11.30 -7.63
N ASP A 208 3.97 11.76 -7.99
CA ASP A 208 2.97 12.21 -7.03
C ASP A 208 2.15 11.07 -6.43
N PHE A 209 2.26 9.85 -7.00
CA PHE A 209 1.61 8.66 -6.48
C PHE A 209 2.19 8.28 -5.11
N VAL A 210 1.32 8.07 -4.14
CA VAL A 210 1.67 7.74 -2.75
C VAL A 210 1.52 6.24 -2.52
N GLU A 211 0.30 5.75 -2.65
CA GLU A 211 -0.06 4.35 -2.45
C GLU A 211 -1.30 4.00 -3.25
N GLY A 212 -1.41 2.74 -3.61
CA GLY A 212 -2.60 2.16 -4.21
C GLY A 212 -3.03 0.90 -3.47
N ILE A 213 -4.33 0.65 -3.45
CA ILE A 213 -4.90 -0.63 -3.03
C ILE A 213 -5.74 -1.19 -4.17
N TYR A 214 -5.74 -2.51 -4.32
CA TYR A 214 -6.61 -3.16 -5.29
C TYR A 214 -7.18 -4.47 -4.78
N ARG A 215 -8.34 -4.84 -5.31
CA ARG A 215 -9.02 -6.08 -4.97
C ARG A 215 -9.68 -6.65 -6.21
N THR A 216 -9.46 -7.94 -6.46
CA THR A 216 -10.07 -8.66 -7.57
C THR A 216 -11.15 -9.59 -7.06
N GLU A 217 -12.39 -9.31 -7.42
CA GLU A 217 -13.54 -10.20 -7.25
C GLU A 217 -13.69 -11.03 -8.53
N LYS A 218 -13.61 -12.36 -8.40
CA LYS A 218 -13.50 -13.29 -9.56
C LYS A 218 -14.69 -13.22 -10.53
N ASP A 219 -15.83 -12.75 -10.07
CA ASP A 219 -17.11 -12.65 -10.78
C ASP A 219 -17.44 -11.21 -11.22
N LYS A 220 -16.67 -10.20 -10.81
CA LYS A 220 -16.96 -8.78 -11.09
C LYS A 220 -15.82 -8.03 -11.78
N GLY A 221 -14.58 -8.30 -11.38
CA GLY A 221 -13.38 -7.61 -11.87
C GLY A 221 -12.50 -7.05 -10.74
N THR A 222 -11.61 -6.13 -11.09
CA THR A 222 -10.64 -5.53 -10.17
C THR A 222 -10.95 -4.07 -9.88
N LEU A 223 -11.10 -3.74 -8.60
CA LEU A 223 -11.19 -2.37 -8.10
C LEU A 223 -9.80 -1.87 -7.74
N TYR A 224 -9.45 -0.64 -8.13
CA TYR A 224 -8.24 0.07 -7.72
C TYR A 224 -8.61 1.39 -7.06
N GLU A 225 -8.05 1.66 -5.88
CA GLU A 225 -8.06 2.99 -5.27
C GLU A 225 -6.63 3.52 -5.20
N LEU A 226 -6.38 4.63 -5.89
CA LEU A 226 -5.07 5.24 -6.05
C LEU A 226 -5.04 6.59 -5.34
N THR A 227 -4.02 6.80 -4.52
CA THR A 227 -3.84 8.05 -3.79
C THR A 227 -2.63 8.83 -4.30
N PHE A 228 -2.83 10.10 -4.61
CA PHE A 228 -1.81 11.04 -5.06
C PHE A 228 -1.69 12.22 -4.11
N LYS A 229 -0.51 12.83 -4.02
CA LYS A 229 -0.28 14.04 -3.23
C LYS A 229 -1.09 15.21 -3.80
N GLY A 230 -1.80 15.92 -2.93
CA GLY A 230 -2.47 17.17 -3.26
C GLY A 230 -1.52 18.36 -3.21
N ASP A 231 -2.06 19.56 -3.42
CA ASP A 231 -1.29 20.80 -3.56
C ASP A 231 -0.58 21.20 -2.28
N THR A 232 -1.25 21.02 -1.13
CA THR A 232 -0.68 21.32 0.18
C THR A 232 -0.41 20.05 0.99
N LYS A 233 0.36 20.20 2.08
CA LYS A 233 0.52 19.14 3.08
C LYS A 233 -0.86 18.66 3.55
N HIS A 234 -1.04 17.34 3.68
CA HIS A 234 -2.27 16.67 4.12
C HIS A 234 -3.47 16.75 3.15
N GLN A 235 -3.30 17.32 1.96
CA GLN A 235 -4.26 17.19 0.87
C GLN A 235 -3.84 16.06 -0.06
N PHE A 236 -4.82 15.33 -0.59
CA PHE A 236 -4.63 14.19 -1.47
C PHE A 236 -5.69 14.18 -2.58
N LYS A 237 -5.36 13.58 -3.71
CA LYS A 237 -6.32 13.20 -4.74
C LYS A 237 -6.50 11.70 -4.71
N LYS A 238 -7.75 11.24 -4.69
CA LYS A 238 -8.08 9.82 -4.72
C LYS A 238 -8.81 9.50 -6.01
N ILE A 239 -8.21 8.63 -6.82
CA ILE A 239 -8.80 8.13 -8.06
C ILE A 239 -9.25 6.69 -7.84
N VAL A 240 -10.51 6.41 -8.14
CA VAL A 240 -11.07 5.05 -8.10
C VAL A 240 -11.28 4.59 -9.54
N LEU A 241 -10.59 3.51 -9.91
CA LEU A 241 -10.70 2.86 -11.20
C LEU A 241 -11.27 1.45 -11.02
N PHE A 242 -12.04 0.99 -11.99
CA PHE A 242 -12.57 -0.37 -12.00
C PHE A 242 -12.28 -1.03 -13.34
N ARG A 243 -11.62 -2.19 -13.30
CA ARG A 243 -11.38 -3.06 -14.44
C ARG A 243 -12.41 -4.21 -14.38
N PRO A 244 -13.52 -4.14 -15.13
CA PRO A 244 -14.36 -5.32 -15.36
C PRO A 244 -13.58 -6.35 -16.20
N PHE A 245 -14.27 -7.33 -16.78
CA PHE A 245 -13.68 -8.23 -17.80
C PHE A 245 -13.44 -7.53 -19.16
N GLY A 246 -12.90 -6.31 -19.12
CA GLY A 246 -12.76 -5.40 -20.24
C GLY A 246 -11.85 -4.20 -19.90
N PRO A 247 -12.02 -3.04 -20.57
CA PRO A 247 -11.15 -1.89 -20.36
C PRO A 247 -11.34 -1.27 -18.96
N VAL A 248 -10.27 -0.64 -18.44
CA VAL A 248 -10.32 0.09 -17.17
C VAL A 248 -11.24 1.30 -17.30
N MET A 249 -12.14 1.47 -16.34
CA MET A 249 -13.09 2.57 -16.29
C MET A 249 -12.83 3.47 -15.08
N LYS A 250 -12.89 4.79 -15.30
CA LYS A 250 -12.87 5.78 -14.22
C LYS A 250 -14.20 5.75 -13.49
N VAL A 251 -14.16 5.50 -12.18
CA VAL A 251 -15.37 5.50 -11.34
C VAL A 251 -15.49 6.79 -10.55
N LYS A 252 -14.39 7.22 -9.91
CA LYS A 252 -14.43 8.39 -9.02
C LYS A 252 -13.13 9.18 -9.01
N ASN A 253 -13.24 10.49 -8.83
CA ASN A 253 -12.14 11.40 -8.53
C ASN A 253 -12.54 12.26 -7.33
N GLU A 254 -11.79 12.16 -6.23
CA GLU A 254 -12.07 12.86 -4.98
C GLU A 254 -10.87 13.69 -4.52
N ASN A 255 -11.17 14.89 -4.01
CA ASN A 255 -10.22 15.68 -3.25
C ASN A 255 -10.39 15.34 -1.77
N VAL A 256 -9.33 14.85 -1.13
CA VAL A 256 -9.34 14.47 0.28
C VAL A 256 -8.45 15.44 1.04
N ASN A 257 -9.05 16.24 1.92
CA ASN A 257 -8.29 17.07 2.86
C ASN A 257 -8.37 16.45 4.25
N MET A 258 -7.21 16.14 4.82
CA MET A 258 -7.11 15.49 6.13
C MET A 258 -6.55 16.41 7.20
N ALA A 259 -6.30 17.70 6.90
CA ALA A 259 -5.60 18.63 7.80
C ALA A 259 -6.16 18.63 9.24
N ASP A 260 -7.48 18.59 9.38
CA ASP A 260 -8.17 18.65 10.68
C ASP A 260 -8.58 17.28 11.23
N THR A 261 -8.19 16.19 10.56
CA THR A 261 -8.55 14.83 10.98
C THR A 261 -7.62 14.33 12.09
N LEU A 262 -8.07 14.46 13.34
CA LEU A 262 -7.39 13.94 14.51
C LEU A 262 -7.52 12.40 14.60
N ILE A 263 -6.45 11.72 14.99
CA ILE A 263 -6.48 10.29 15.37
C ILE A 263 -6.34 10.17 16.90
N ASN A 264 -7.29 9.52 17.56
CA ASN A 264 -7.15 9.08 18.94
C ASN A 264 -6.63 7.64 18.99
N VAL A 265 -5.37 7.47 19.36
CA VAL A 265 -4.74 6.17 19.57
C VAL A 265 -5.14 5.66 20.95
N ILE A 266 -5.88 4.56 21.01
CA ILE A 266 -6.35 3.97 22.27
C ILE A 266 -5.51 2.74 22.58
N VAL A 267 -4.86 2.75 23.74
CA VAL A 267 -3.95 1.70 24.20
C VAL A 267 -4.42 1.16 25.55
N PRO A 268 -4.98 -0.06 25.59
CA PRO A 268 -5.25 -0.76 26.84
C PRO A 268 -3.94 -1.35 27.40
N LEU A 269 -3.71 -1.23 28.71
CA LEU A 269 -2.43 -1.60 29.33
C LEU A 269 -2.60 -2.16 30.74
N ALA A 270 -1.81 -3.18 31.08
CA ALA A 270 -1.60 -3.68 32.44
C ALA A 270 -0.18 -4.21 32.59
N LYS A 271 0.52 -3.90 33.69
CA LYS A 271 1.84 -4.49 34.06
C LYS A 271 2.92 -4.53 32.96
N ARG A 272 2.89 -3.58 32.01
CA ARG A 272 3.82 -3.52 30.86
C ARG A 272 4.50 -2.16 30.70
N ALA A 273 4.99 -1.55 31.79
CA ALA A 273 5.61 -0.23 31.74
C ALA A 273 6.86 -0.18 30.84
N SER A 274 7.66 -1.26 30.77
CA SER A 274 8.83 -1.35 29.88
C SER A 274 8.45 -1.27 28.41
N LYS A 275 7.45 -2.04 27.98
CA LYS A 275 6.92 -2.00 26.61
C LYS A 275 6.24 -0.66 26.31
N PHE A 276 5.52 -0.11 27.29
CA PHE A 276 4.94 1.24 27.16
C PHE A 276 6.00 2.32 26.95
N ARG A 277 7.17 2.23 27.59
CA ARG A 277 8.30 3.14 27.34
C ARG A 277 8.78 3.07 25.88
N GLN A 278 8.89 1.86 25.32
CA GLN A 278 9.25 1.66 23.91
C GLN A 278 8.18 2.22 22.97
N PHE A 279 6.90 1.93 23.24
CA PHE A 279 5.77 2.50 22.50
C PHE A 279 5.81 4.04 22.52
N MET A 280 6.08 4.65 23.68
CA MET A 280 6.13 6.10 23.81
C MET A 280 7.31 6.74 23.08
N GLN A 281 8.42 6.01 22.84
CA GLN A 281 9.48 6.48 21.95
C GLN A 281 8.97 6.59 20.51
N ASN A 282 8.33 5.51 20.00
CA ASN A 282 7.72 5.53 18.68
C ASN A 282 6.61 6.60 18.55
N PHE A 283 5.75 6.73 19.57
CA PHE A 283 4.69 7.74 19.61
C PHE A 283 5.26 9.17 19.57
N ARG A 284 6.37 9.44 20.26
CA ARG A 284 7.03 10.75 20.23
C ARG A 284 7.57 11.09 18.85
N GLU A 285 8.29 10.16 18.24
CA GLU A 285 8.95 10.39 16.95
C GLU A 285 7.94 10.41 15.80
N MET A 286 7.18 9.33 15.62
CA MET A 286 6.28 9.18 14.48
C MET A 286 4.96 9.90 14.68
N GLY A 287 4.49 9.96 15.93
CA GLY A 287 3.22 10.56 16.27
C GLY A 287 3.31 12.06 16.49
N ILE A 288 4.09 12.50 17.47
CA ILE A 288 4.15 13.91 17.88
C ILE A 288 4.97 14.74 16.90
N GLN A 289 6.20 14.30 16.58
CA GLN A 289 7.13 15.10 15.77
C GLN A 289 6.79 15.07 14.27
N GLN A 290 6.47 13.89 13.72
CA GLN A 290 6.24 13.73 12.28
C GLN A 290 4.80 14.04 11.85
N ASP A 291 3.79 13.52 12.56
CA ASP A 291 2.37 13.73 12.21
C ASP A 291 1.74 14.95 12.89
N GLY A 292 1.87 15.07 14.21
CA GLY A 292 1.38 16.20 15.02
C GLY A 292 -0.14 16.29 15.22
N ARG A 293 -0.94 15.40 14.60
CA ARG A 293 -2.41 15.42 14.65
C ARG A 293 -2.96 14.16 15.29
N ILE A 294 -2.49 13.91 16.50
CA ILE A 294 -2.85 12.73 17.29
C ILE A 294 -3.21 13.08 18.72
N HIS A 295 -3.96 12.17 19.33
CA HIS A 295 -4.28 12.11 20.74
C HIS A 295 -3.98 10.70 21.25
N LEU A 296 -3.50 10.57 22.49
CA LEU A 296 -3.25 9.28 23.12
C LEU A 296 -4.24 9.02 24.25
N THR A 297 -5.02 7.96 24.18
CA THR A 297 -5.84 7.49 25.32
C THR A 297 -5.24 6.21 25.87
N VAL A 298 -4.69 6.28 27.08
CA VAL A 298 -4.19 5.11 27.81
C VAL A 298 -5.27 4.64 28.79
N VAL A 299 -5.69 3.38 28.64
CA VAL A 299 -6.63 2.74 29.57
C VAL A 299 -5.87 1.72 30.40
N TYR A 300 -5.58 2.07 31.64
CA TYR A 300 -4.73 1.31 32.55
C TYR A 300 -5.55 0.43 33.50
N PHE A 301 -5.22 -0.86 33.56
CA PHE A 301 -5.86 -1.83 34.45
C PHE A 301 -4.97 -2.12 35.67
N GLY A 302 -5.58 -2.07 36.85
CA GLY A 302 -4.92 -2.32 38.13
C GLY A 302 -4.10 -1.14 38.65
N LYS A 303 -3.25 -1.41 39.65
CA LYS A 303 -2.43 -0.40 40.35
C LYS A 303 -0.92 -0.63 40.21
N GLU A 304 -0.50 -1.87 40.00
CA GLU A 304 0.91 -2.24 39.81
C GLU A 304 1.51 -1.45 38.65
N GLN A 305 2.75 -0.95 38.74
CA GLN A 305 3.44 -0.15 37.70
C GLN A 305 2.72 1.10 37.16
N MET A 306 1.54 1.47 37.69
CA MET A 306 0.76 2.61 37.22
C MET A 306 1.56 3.93 37.32
N ASN A 307 2.27 4.13 38.44
CA ASN A 307 3.05 5.34 38.66
C ASN A 307 4.20 5.48 37.65
N GLU A 308 4.80 4.36 37.21
CA GLU A 308 5.83 4.37 36.17
C GLU A 308 5.24 4.79 34.82
N VAL A 309 4.06 4.27 34.47
CA VAL A 309 3.35 4.66 33.24
C VAL A 309 2.95 6.14 33.26
N LYS A 310 2.44 6.65 34.38
CA LYS A 310 2.15 8.09 34.55
C LYS A 310 3.41 8.94 34.43
N SER A 311 4.52 8.51 35.03
CA SER A 311 5.82 9.19 34.91
C SER A 311 6.31 9.24 33.46
N ILE A 312 6.15 8.16 32.68
CA ILE A 312 6.49 8.14 31.25
C ILE A 312 5.65 9.16 30.46
N LEU A 313 4.34 9.25 30.75
CA LEU A 313 3.46 10.24 30.13
C LEU A 313 3.84 11.68 30.50
N GLU A 314 4.10 11.94 31.79
CA GLU A 314 4.51 13.26 32.28
C GLU A 314 5.85 13.71 31.68
N ASN A 315 6.83 12.80 31.58
CA ASN A 315 8.11 13.08 30.95
C ASN A 315 7.95 13.41 29.47
N THR A 316 7.07 12.69 28.77
CA THR A 316 6.74 12.99 27.37
C THR A 316 6.06 14.34 27.23
N SER A 317 5.10 14.64 28.10
CA SER A 317 4.39 15.93 28.14
C SER A 317 5.34 17.10 28.30
N ARG A 318 6.28 17.01 29.27
CA ARG A 318 7.28 18.05 29.52
C ARG A 318 8.30 18.19 28.39
N SER A 319 8.84 17.07 27.89
CA SER A 319 9.91 17.09 26.90
C SER A 319 9.45 17.45 25.48
N ALA A 320 8.22 17.09 25.11
CA ALA A 320 7.66 17.34 23.78
C ALA A 320 6.59 18.45 23.74
N ASN A 321 6.34 19.12 24.88
CA ASN A 321 5.22 20.07 25.05
C ASN A 321 3.88 19.53 24.54
N PHE A 322 3.61 18.26 24.81
CA PHE A 322 2.46 17.54 24.27
C PHE A 322 1.40 17.28 25.34
N ARG A 323 0.21 17.88 25.18
CA ARG A 323 -0.88 17.79 26.16
C ARG A 323 -2.07 16.95 25.71
N ASN A 324 -2.04 16.41 24.49
CA ASN A 324 -3.16 15.65 23.91
C ASN A 324 -3.09 14.18 24.34
N PHE A 325 -3.21 13.93 25.65
CA PHE A 325 -3.35 12.59 26.17
C PHE A 325 -4.42 12.50 27.25
N THR A 326 -5.01 11.32 27.38
CA THR A 326 -5.99 10.95 28.38
C THR A 326 -5.50 9.69 29.09
N PHE A 327 -5.52 9.69 30.42
CA PHE A 327 -5.23 8.50 31.22
C PHE A 327 -6.48 8.08 31.99
N ILE A 328 -6.93 6.85 31.76
CA ILE A 328 -8.11 6.26 32.40
C ILE A 328 -7.64 5.08 33.25
N GLN A 329 -7.97 5.07 34.54
CA GLN A 329 -7.64 3.95 35.43
C GLN A 329 -8.88 3.09 35.67
N LEU A 330 -8.74 1.78 35.50
CA LEU A 330 -9.73 0.76 35.81
C LEU A 330 -9.17 -0.16 36.90
N ASN A 331 -9.86 -0.27 38.03
CA ASN A 331 -9.44 -1.15 39.13
C ASN A 331 -10.01 -2.57 38.95
N GLU A 332 -9.68 -3.19 37.82
CA GLU A 332 -10.17 -4.51 37.42
C GLU A 332 -9.04 -5.30 36.75
N GLU A 333 -9.28 -6.60 36.51
CA GLU A 333 -8.39 -7.41 35.68
C GLU A 333 -8.37 -6.92 34.22
N PHE A 334 -7.24 -7.16 33.55
CA PHE A 334 -7.04 -6.70 32.18
C PHE A 334 -8.02 -7.38 31.23
N SER A 335 -8.81 -6.58 30.51
CA SER A 335 -9.60 -7.00 29.36
C SER A 335 -9.35 -6.04 28.21
N ARG A 336 -8.79 -6.56 27.12
CA ARG A 336 -8.44 -5.78 25.93
C ARG A 336 -9.66 -5.11 25.30
N GLY A 337 -10.70 -5.88 24.97
CA GLY A 337 -11.94 -5.37 24.38
C GLY A 337 -12.62 -4.32 25.25
N LYS A 338 -12.71 -4.56 26.58
CA LYS A 338 -13.26 -3.58 27.53
C LYS A 338 -12.42 -2.30 27.57
N GLY A 339 -11.09 -2.41 27.59
CA GLY A 339 -10.20 -1.24 27.61
C GLY A 339 -10.36 -0.37 26.37
N LEU A 340 -10.45 -0.98 25.19
CA LEU A 340 -10.68 -0.28 23.93
C LEU A 340 -12.08 0.38 23.89
N ASP A 341 -13.12 -0.33 24.33
CA ASP A 341 -14.49 0.20 24.39
C ASP A 341 -14.60 1.41 25.34
N VAL A 342 -14.04 1.29 26.55
CA VAL A 342 -13.99 2.40 27.53
C VAL A 342 -13.24 3.59 26.95
N GLY A 343 -12.07 3.37 26.33
CA GLY A 343 -11.29 4.44 25.71
C GLY A 343 -12.06 5.15 24.59
N ALA A 344 -12.77 4.41 23.75
CA ALA A 344 -13.59 4.95 22.67
C ALA A 344 -14.77 5.79 23.19
N ARG A 345 -15.48 5.29 24.23
CA ARG A 345 -16.65 5.96 24.82
C ARG A 345 -16.30 7.14 25.73
N PHE A 346 -15.10 7.13 26.30
CA PHE A 346 -14.60 8.23 27.12
C PHE A 346 -14.40 9.51 26.31
N TRP A 347 -14.04 9.40 25.03
CA TRP A 347 -13.92 10.55 24.14
C TRP A 347 -15.23 11.35 24.07
N LYS A 348 -15.17 12.64 24.42
CA LYS A 348 -16.31 13.59 24.42
C LYS A 348 -16.19 14.69 23.35
N GLY A 349 -15.08 14.74 22.61
CA GLY A 349 -14.91 15.70 21.53
C GLY A 349 -15.75 15.38 20.30
N ASN A 350 -15.53 16.14 19.23
CA ASN A 350 -16.10 15.89 17.92
C ASN A 350 -15.75 14.48 17.42
N ASN A 351 -16.46 14.02 16.38
CA ASN A 351 -16.19 12.74 15.76
C ASN A 351 -14.72 12.64 15.35
N VAL A 352 -14.07 11.55 15.74
CA VAL A 352 -12.62 11.36 15.65
C VAL A 352 -12.33 9.99 15.06
N VAL A 353 -11.20 9.85 14.37
CA VAL A 353 -10.69 8.54 13.98
C VAL A 353 -10.09 7.88 15.22
N LEU A 354 -10.64 6.75 15.62
CA LEU A 354 -10.09 5.88 16.65
C LEU A 354 -9.09 4.94 15.99
N PHE A 355 -7.89 4.85 16.54
CA PHE A 355 -6.94 3.78 16.24
C PHE A 355 -6.82 2.86 17.45
N PHE A 356 -7.37 1.65 17.35
CA PHE A 356 -7.19 0.61 18.37
C PHE A 356 -5.81 -0.01 18.23
N CYS A 357 -5.00 0.08 19.28
CA CYS A 357 -3.57 -0.19 19.19
C CYS A 357 -3.08 -0.93 20.43
N ASP A 358 -2.30 -1.98 20.22
CA ASP A 358 -1.60 -2.68 21.30
C ASP A 358 -0.26 -2.00 21.59
N VAL A 359 0.26 -2.15 22.81
CA VAL A 359 1.50 -1.47 23.21
C VAL A 359 2.75 -2.00 22.48
N ASP A 360 2.69 -3.19 21.89
CA ASP A 360 3.80 -3.80 21.13
C ASP A 360 3.74 -3.47 19.63
N ILE A 361 2.87 -2.53 19.25
CA ILE A 361 2.77 -2.02 17.88
C ILE A 361 3.76 -0.89 17.67
N TYR A 362 4.49 -0.97 16.57
CA TYR A 362 5.24 0.13 16.00
C TYR A 362 4.50 0.66 14.78
N PHE A 363 4.27 1.97 14.72
CA PHE A 363 3.64 2.61 13.57
C PHE A 363 4.46 3.78 13.04
N THR A 364 4.30 4.10 11.74
CA THR A 364 4.91 5.28 11.10
C THR A 364 3.88 6.39 10.91
N ALA A 365 4.35 7.62 10.67
CA ALA A 365 3.48 8.74 10.29
C ALA A 365 2.71 8.47 8.98
N GLU A 366 3.28 7.65 8.10
CA GLU A 366 2.62 7.23 6.87
C GLU A 366 1.42 6.32 7.16
N PHE A 367 1.57 5.34 8.06
CA PHE A 367 0.45 4.51 8.48
C PHE A 367 -0.71 5.35 9.04
N LEU A 368 -0.40 6.40 9.83
CA LEU A 368 -1.41 7.33 10.33
C LEU A 368 -2.14 8.06 9.18
N ASN A 369 -1.48 8.34 8.06
CA ASN A 369 -2.15 8.85 6.86
C ASN A 369 -3.03 7.78 6.21
N SER A 370 -2.55 6.53 6.07
CA SER A 370 -3.36 5.42 5.55
C SER A 370 -4.62 5.19 6.39
N CYS A 371 -4.57 5.35 7.72
CA CYS A 371 -5.75 5.31 8.58
C CYS A 371 -6.78 6.38 8.21
N ARG A 372 -6.37 7.61 7.94
CA ARG A 372 -7.29 8.70 7.56
C ARG A 372 -7.82 8.52 6.13
N LEU A 373 -6.98 8.07 5.20
CA LEU A 373 -7.34 7.87 3.79
C LEU A 373 -8.34 6.72 3.57
N ASN A 374 -8.33 5.74 4.46
CA ASN A 374 -9.13 4.53 4.35
C ASN A 374 -10.29 4.47 5.37
N THR A 375 -10.52 5.56 6.11
CA THR A 375 -11.70 5.70 6.99
C THR A 375 -12.60 6.83 6.52
N GLN A 376 -13.90 6.60 6.57
CA GLN A 376 -14.89 7.61 6.22
C GLN A 376 -16.15 7.40 7.06
N PRO A 377 -16.66 8.42 7.78
CA PRO A 377 -17.81 8.26 8.65
C PRO A 377 -19.01 7.73 7.87
N GLY A 378 -19.66 6.69 8.38
CA GLY A 378 -20.84 6.10 7.76
C GLY A 378 -20.59 5.40 6.42
N LYS A 379 -19.32 5.24 5.99
CA LYS A 379 -19.01 4.60 4.70
C LYS A 379 -17.85 3.60 4.71
N LYS A 380 -16.72 3.90 5.36
CA LYS A 380 -15.52 3.05 5.33
C LYS A 380 -14.90 2.85 6.70
N VAL A 381 -14.58 1.60 7.01
CA VAL A 381 -13.77 1.22 8.17
C VAL A 381 -12.47 0.56 7.69
N PHE A 382 -11.36 0.84 8.37
CA PHE A 382 -10.05 0.34 7.99
C PHE A 382 -9.53 -0.73 8.94
N TYR A 383 -9.24 -1.90 8.39
CA TYR A 383 -8.65 -3.06 9.07
C TYR A 383 -7.26 -3.33 8.48
N PRO A 384 -6.23 -2.56 8.86
CA PRO A 384 -4.88 -2.76 8.37
C PRO A 384 -4.34 -4.13 8.76
N VAL A 385 -3.70 -4.82 7.82
CA VAL A 385 -2.94 -6.04 8.08
C VAL A 385 -1.49 -5.64 8.35
N LEU A 386 -1.07 -5.86 9.60
CA LEU A 386 0.28 -5.52 10.05
C LEU A 386 1.30 -6.60 9.71
N PHE A 387 2.57 -6.22 9.71
CA PHE A 387 3.69 -7.13 9.59
C PHE A 387 4.13 -7.61 10.98
N SER A 388 4.03 -8.90 11.26
CA SER A 388 4.49 -9.49 12.52
C SER A 388 5.93 -9.95 12.40
N GLN A 389 6.79 -9.42 13.26
CA GLN A 389 8.18 -9.82 13.31
C GLN A 389 8.35 -11.18 13.99
N TYR A 390 9.34 -11.94 13.52
CA TYR A 390 9.77 -13.17 14.17
C TYR A 390 10.62 -12.89 15.41
N ASN A 391 10.91 -13.96 16.16
CA ASN A 391 11.78 -13.91 17.33
C ASN A 391 13.21 -13.48 16.92
N PRO A 392 13.66 -12.28 17.31
CA PRO A 392 14.97 -11.78 16.91
C PRO A 392 16.11 -12.66 17.42
N SER A 393 15.95 -13.32 18.57
CA SER A 393 16.95 -14.25 19.11
C SER A 393 17.13 -15.49 18.24
N ILE A 394 16.10 -15.88 17.47
CA ILE A 394 16.17 -16.99 16.52
C ILE A 394 16.70 -16.50 15.18
N ILE A 395 16.03 -15.51 14.57
CA ILE A 395 16.34 -15.10 13.20
C ILE A 395 17.70 -14.39 13.07
N TYR A 396 18.20 -13.82 14.16
CA TYR A 396 19.53 -13.22 14.23
C TYR A 396 20.52 -14.02 15.09
N GLY A 397 20.18 -15.23 15.55
CA GLY A 397 21.01 -16.01 16.47
C GLY A 397 22.41 -16.40 15.93
N HIS A 398 22.63 -16.25 14.61
CA HIS A 398 23.93 -16.46 13.96
C HIS A 398 24.76 -15.18 13.80
N HIS A 399 24.21 -14.01 14.14
CA HIS A 399 24.92 -12.74 14.12
C HIS A 399 25.61 -12.47 15.47
N ASP A 400 26.65 -11.63 15.46
CA ASP A 400 27.35 -11.20 16.68
C ASP A 400 26.43 -10.44 17.66
N SER A 401 25.37 -9.82 17.14
CA SER A 401 24.36 -9.12 17.93
C SER A 401 23.03 -8.99 17.19
N ILE A 402 21.95 -8.82 17.96
CA ILE A 402 20.63 -8.48 17.42
C ILE A 402 20.68 -7.02 16.90
N PRO A 403 20.27 -6.74 15.64
CA PRO A 403 20.28 -5.39 15.08
C PRO A 403 19.42 -4.40 15.88
N SER A 404 19.58 -3.09 15.63
CA SER A 404 18.69 -2.09 16.23
C SER A 404 17.24 -2.26 15.77
N LEU A 405 16.27 -1.73 16.53
CA LEU A 405 14.86 -1.82 16.14
C LEU A 405 14.62 -1.30 14.71
N GLU A 406 15.19 -0.14 14.36
CA GLU A 406 15.07 0.46 13.04
C GLU A 406 15.55 -0.47 11.92
N GLN A 407 16.63 -1.22 12.15
CA GLN A 407 17.17 -2.19 11.19
C GLN A 407 16.34 -3.47 11.11
N GLN A 408 15.52 -3.76 12.13
CA GLN A 408 14.60 -4.90 12.13
C GLN A 408 13.26 -4.59 11.45
N LEU A 409 12.90 -3.32 11.25
CA LEU A 409 11.64 -2.87 10.61
C LEU A 409 11.66 -3.06 9.08
N ILE A 410 11.95 -4.29 8.64
CA ILE A 410 12.06 -4.68 7.25
C ILE A 410 11.02 -5.76 6.96
N ILE A 411 10.31 -5.59 5.86
CA ILE A 411 9.29 -6.54 5.38
C ILE A 411 9.96 -7.54 4.45
N LYS A 412 10.28 -8.72 4.98
CA LYS A 412 10.89 -9.83 4.25
C LYS A 412 10.37 -11.16 4.78
N LYS A 413 10.42 -12.19 3.95
CA LYS A 413 9.98 -13.54 4.34
C LYS A 413 10.76 -14.09 5.54
N GLU A 414 12.01 -13.67 5.70
CA GLU A 414 12.93 -14.12 6.76
C GLU A 414 12.78 -13.33 8.07
N THR A 415 12.11 -12.17 8.04
CA THR A 415 11.98 -11.27 9.20
C THR A 415 10.58 -11.30 9.81
N GLY A 416 9.58 -11.81 9.10
CA GLY A 416 8.21 -11.89 9.58
C GLY A 416 7.21 -12.33 8.53
N PHE A 417 5.94 -12.02 8.79
CA PHE A 417 4.81 -12.33 7.90
C PHE A 417 3.66 -11.32 8.08
N TRP A 418 2.77 -11.23 7.09
CA TRP A 418 1.52 -10.47 7.22
C TRP A 418 0.54 -11.21 8.13
N ARG A 419 0.09 -10.59 9.22
CA ARG A 419 -0.85 -11.21 10.17
C ARG A 419 -2.30 -11.08 9.68
N ASP A 420 -2.62 -11.84 8.64
CA ASP A 420 -3.93 -11.85 7.98
C ASP A 420 -5.06 -12.49 8.79
N PHE A 421 -4.74 -13.18 9.88
CA PHE A 421 -5.71 -13.73 10.85
C PHE A 421 -6.01 -12.82 12.04
N GLY A 422 -5.35 -11.66 12.17
CA GLY A 422 -5.57 -10.70 13.26
C GLY A 422 -6.52 -9.57 12.87
N PHE A 423 -7.41 -9.17 13.79
CA PHE A 423 -8.37 -8.08 13.57
C PHE A 423 -8.29 -6.99 14.65
N GLY A 424 -7.33 -7.09 15.58
CA GLY A 424 -7.23 -6.22 16.74
C GLY A 424 -6.80 -4.78 16.46
N MET A 425 -6.08 -4.51 15.38
CA MET A 425 -5.60 -3.17 15.02
C MET A 425 -6.50 -2.59 13.95
N THR A 426 -7.24 -1.53 14.29
CA THR A 426 -8.30 -1.01 13.42
C THR A 426 -8.36 0.50 13.50
N CYS A 427 -8.69 1.14 12.38
CA CYS A 427 -8.97 2.56 12.29
C CYS A 427 -10.44 2.75 11.89
N GLN A 428 -11.19 3.50 12.69
CA GLN A 428 -12.63 3.73 12.48
C GLN A 428 -13.06 5.07 13.05
N TYR A 429 -14.09 5.68 12.48
CA TYR A 429 -14.71 6.82 13.16
C TYR A 429 -15.44 6.36 14.42
N ARG A 430 -15.34 7.17 15.48
CA ARG A 430 -16.04 6.92 16.75
C ARG A 430 -17.55 6.77 16.53
N SER A 431 -18.15 7.60 15.69
CA SER A 431 -19.58 7.47 15.33
C SER A 431 -19.93 6.06 14.88
N ASP A 432 -19.11 5.48 13.99
CA ASP A 432 -19.38 4.20 13.36
C ASP A 432 -19.22 3.07 14.37
N PHE A 433 -18.16 3.15 15.19
CA PHE A 433 -17.95 2.22 16.31
C PHE A 433 -19.13 2.19 17.29
N ILE A 434 -19.66 3.35 17.67
CA ILE A 434 -20.83 3.43 18.57
C ILE A 434 -22.09 2.89 17.88
N ASN A 435 -22.30 3.24 16.60
CA ASN A 435 -23.48 2.86 15.85
C ASN A 435 -23.59 1.34 15.60
N ILE A 436 -22.46 0.63 15.44
CA ILE A 436 -22.46 -0.83 15.34
C ILE A 436 -22.57 -1.54 16.71
N GLY A 437 -22.68 -0.77 17.81
CA GLY A 437 -22.81 -1.30 19.18
C GLY A 437 -21.49 -1.52 19.92
N GLY A 438 -20.33 -1.28 19.29
CA GLY A 438 -19.01 -1.46 19.91
C GLY A 438 -18.64 -2.92 20.20
N PHE A 439 -17.74 -3.13 21.18
CA PHE A 439 -17.34 -4.48 21.59
C PHE A 439 -18.46 -5.21 22.31
N ASP A 440 -18.46 -6.53 22.20
CA ASP A 440 -19.23 -7.39 23.09
C ASP A 440 -18.42 -7.61 24.37
N LEU A 441 -18.96 -7.08 25.48
CA LEU A 441 -18.28 -7.09 26.78
C LEU A 441 -18.55 -8.37 27.58
N ASP A 442 -19.44 -9.24 27.08
CA ASP A 442 -19.71 -10.54 27.70
C ASP A 442 -18.64 -11.58 27.32
N ILE A 443 -17.83 -11.31 26.30
CA ILE A 443 -16.65 -12.11 25.94
C ILE A 443 -15.61 -11.98 27.06
N LYS A 444 -15.47 -13.04 27.86
CA LYS A 444 -14.45 -13.16 28.91
C LYS A 444 -13.28 -14.01 28.43
N GLY A 445 -12.07 -13.63 28.85
CA GLY A 445 -10.84 -14.35 28.52
C GLY A 445 -10.11 -13.81 27.29
N TRP A 446 -9.28 -14.66 26.67
CA TRP A 446 -8.41 -14.29 25.54
C TRP A 446 -9.03 -14.67 24.20
N GLY A 447 -9.10 -13.69 23.29
CA GLY A 447 -9.41 -13.87 21.88
C GLY A 447 -10.91 -13.83 21.53
N GLY A 448 -11.18 -13.49 20.27
CA GLY A 448 -12.52 -13.48 19.67
C GLY A 448 -13.21 -12.12 19.71
N GLU A 449 -12.79 -11.19 20.56
CA GLU A 449 -13.42 -9.87 20.67
C GLU A 449 -13.21 -9.03 19.40
N ASP A 450 -12.04 -9.17 18.78
CA ASP A 450 -11.67 -8.49 17.55
C ASP A 450 -12.39 -9.07 16.32
N VAL A 451 -12.48 -10.41 16.24
CA VAL A 451 -13.26 -11.11 15.22
C VAL A 451 -14.74 -10.75 15.32
N HIS A 452 -15.30 -10.68 16.52
CA HIS A 452 -16.71 -10.32 16.69
C HIS A 452 -16.98 -8.88 16.26
N LEU A 453 -16.12 -7.93 16.63
CA LEU A 453 -16.22 -6.54 16.15
C LEU A 453 -16.11 -6.47 14.62
N TYR A 454 -15.17 -7.20 14.02
CA TYR A 454 -15.02 -7.28 12.57
C TYR A 454 -16.28 -7.81 11.88
N ARG A 455 -16.88 -8.89 12.40
CA ARG A 455 -18.16 -9.44 11.90
C ARG A 455 -19.28 -8.42 11.97
N LYS A 456 -19.40 -7.63 13.04
CA LYS A 456 -20.40 -6.55 13.12
C LYS A 456 -20.25 -5.54 11.99
N TYR A 457 -19.02 -5.17 11.63
CA TYR A 457 -18.78 -4.30 10.48
C TYR A 457 -19.15 -4.97 9.15
N LEU A 458 -18.81 -6.25 8.97
CA LEU A 458 -19.19 -7.03 7.78
C LEU A 458 -20.71 -7.20 7.63
N HIS A 459 -21.48 -7.20 8.73
CA HIS A 459 -22.94 -7.24 8.70
C HIS A 459 -23.59 -5.87 8.52
N SER A 460 -22.80 -4.79 8.53
CA SER A 460 -23.25 -3.42 8.31
C SER A 460 -23.23 -3.04 6.82
N ASN A 461 -23.58 -1.80 6.50
CA ASN A 461 -23.48 -1.26 5.14
C ASN A 461 -22.13 -0.56 4.88
N LEU A 462 -21.19 -0.62 5.82
CA LEU A 462 -19.87 -0.02 5.72
C LEU A 462 -18.95 -0.89 4.85
N ILE A 463 -18.14 -0.25 4.01
CA ILE A 463 -17.09 -0.94 3.26
C ILE A 463 -15.92 -1.20 4.20
N VAL A 464 -15.52 -2.46 4.29
CA VAL A 464 -14.37 -2.88 5.10
C VAL A 464 -13.12 -2.90 4.23
N ILE A 465 -12.21 -1.95 4.48
CA ILE A 465 -10.92 -1.87 3.78
C ILE A 465 -9.90 -2.69 4.58
N ARG A 466 -9.58 -3.90 4.13
CA ARG A 466 -8.58 -4.78 4.74
C ARG A 466 -7.39 -4.98 3.80
N THR A 467 -6.19 -4.54 4.17
CA THR A 467 -5.01 -4.55 3.27
C THR A 467 -3.69 -4.61 4.06
N PRO A 468 -2.61 -5.22 3.52
CA PRO A 468 -1.26 -5.06 4.06
C PRO A 468 -0.84 -3.59 4.14
N VAL A 469 -0.17 -3.21 5.22
CA VAL A 469 0.36 -1.84 5.38
C VAL A 469 1.82 -1.84 5.81
N ARG A 470 2.67 -1.19 5.01
CA ARG A 470 4.14 -1.17 5.20
C ARG A 470 4.64 -0.41 6.42
N GLY A 471 3.79 0.44 7.00
CA GLY A 471 4.12 1.29 8.14
C GLY A 471 3.65 0.77 9.49
N LEU A 472 3.21 -0.49 9.58
CA LEU A 472 2.61 -1.06 10.78
C LEU A 472 3.23 -2.41 11.11
N PHE A 473 3.91 -2.48 12.26
CA PHE A 473 4.62 -3.66 12.71
C PHE A 473 4.13 -4.11 14.08
N HIS A 474 3.98 -5.42 14.26
CA HIS A 474 3.86 -6.02 15.58
C HIS A 474 5.24 -6.51 15.99
N LEU A 475 5.82 -5.84 16.98
CA LEU A 475 7.13 -6.20 17.51
C LEU A 475 7.04 -7.55 18.20
N TRP A 476 8.05 -8.40 18.00
CA TRP A 476 8.05 -9.68 18.67
C TRP A 476 8.12 -9.49 20.19
N HIS A 477 7.30 -10.25 20.89
CA HIS A 477 7.38 -10.40 22.33
C HIS A 477 7.03 -11.84 22.68
N GLU A 478 7.58 -12.32 23.80
CA GLU A 478 7.23 -13.63 24.29
C GLU A 478 5.73 -13.70 24.60
N LYS A 479 5.12 -14.80 24.18
CA LYS A 479 3.71 -15.10 24.45
C LYS A 479 3.63 -16.20 25.51
N GLN A 480 2.90 -15.90 26.58
CA GLN A 480 2.55 -16.86 27.63
C GLN A 480 1.15 -17.42 27.31
N CYS A 481 1.06 -18.76 27.21
CA CYS A 481 -0.20 -19.46 27.05
C CYS A 481 -0.52 -20.12 28.39
N LEU A 482 -1.52 -19.60 29.07
CA LEU A 482 -1.90 -20.02 30.42
C LEU A 482 -2.61 -21.39 30.39
N ASP A 483 -2.42 -22.18 31.44
CA ASP A 483 -2.99 -23.53 31.56
C ASP A 483 -4.50 -23.51 31.78
N GLU A 484 -5.04 -22.39 32.29
CA GLU A 484 -6.48 -22.20 32.53
C GLU A 484 -7.28 -21.89 31.25
N LEU A 485 -6.62 -21.73 30.10
CA LEU A 485 -7.29 -21.53 28.81
C LEU A 485 -8.07 -22.77 28.39
N THR A 486 -9.19 -22.58 27.67
CA THR A 486 -9.88 -23.71 27.06
C THR A 486 -8.96 -24.41 26.04
N PRO A 487 -9.17 -25.71 25.74
CA PRO A 487 -8.34 -26.42 24.76
C PRO A 487 -8.23 -25.71 23.40
N GLU A 488 -9.32 -25.07 22.96
CA GLU A 488 -9.34 -24.29 21.72
C GLU A 488 -8.50 -23.00 21.84
N GLN A 489 -8.67 -22.23 22.91
CA GLN A 489 -7.89 -21.01 23.17
C GLN A 489 -6.40 -21.31 23.33
N TYR A 490 -6.05 -22.38 24.04
CA TYR A 490 -4.67 -22.81 24.21
C TYR A 490 -4.04 -23.19 22.87
N ARG A 491 -4.75 -23.98 22.03
CA ARG A 491 -4.30 -24.32 20.68
C ARG A 491 -4.07 -23.07 19.82
N MET A 492 -4.99 -22.11 19.84
CA MET A 492 -4.85 -20.84 19.13
C MET A 492 -3.66 -20.02 19.64
N CYS A 493 -3.47 -19.96 20.95
CA CYS A 493 -2.34 -19.29 21.58
C CYS A 493 -1.00 -19.91 21.12
N MET A 494 -0.89 -21.24 21.21
CA MET A 494 0.30 -21.99 20.82
C MET A 494 0.58 -21.90 19.32
N GLN A 495 -0.45 -21.97 18.47
CA GLN A 495 -0.29 -21.79 17.02
C GLN A 495 0.24 -20.39 16.71
N SER A 496 -0.33 -19.36 17.34
CA SER A 496 0.19 -18.00 17.19
C SER A 496 1.61 -17.85 17.74
N LYS A 497 1.97 -18.54 18.82
CA LYS A 497 3.34 -18.51 19.36
C LYS A 497 4.31 -19.12 18.37
N ALA A 498 4.04 -20.35 17.90
CA ALA A 498 4.88 -21.05 16.93
C ALA A 498 5.10 -20.27 15.64
N MET A 499 4.05 -19.63 15.11
CA MET A 499 4.15 -18.79 13.91
C MET A 499 5.04 -17.57 14.09
N ASN A 500 5.23 -17.07 15.31
CA ASN A 500 6.05 -15.88 15.57
C ASN A 500 7.53 -16.22 15.84
N GLU A 501 7.94 -17.50 15.84
CA GLU A 501 9.32 -17.84 16.18
C GLU A 501 10.29 -17.61 15.01
N ALA A 502 9.97 -18.11 13.81
CA ALA A 502 10.78 -17.92 12.61
C ALA A 502 10.01 -18.41 11.37
N SER A 503 10.53 -18.10 10.18
CA SER A 503 9.99 -18.67 8.94
C SER A 503 10.15 -20.20 8.91
N HIS A 504 9.32 -20.88 8.12
CA HIS A 504 9.39 -22.33 7.96
C HIS A 504 10.80 -22.81 7.55
N GLY A 505 11.46 -22.10 6.64
CA GLY A 505 12.82 -22.42 6.23
C GLY A 505 13.84 -22.28 7.36
N GLN A 506 13.78 -21.20 8.14
CA GLN A 506 14.67 -20.99 9.29
C GLN A 506 14.46 -22.03 10.39
N LEU A 507 13.21 -22.41 10.69
CA LEU A 507 12.92 -23.50 11.63
C LEU A 507 13.45 -24.84 11.12
N GLY A 508 13.31 -25.12 9.83
CA GLY A 508 13.91 -26.30 9.20
C GLY A 508 15.43 -26.35 9.37
N MET A 509 16.12 -25.21 9.20
CA MET A 509 17.57 -25.12 9.42
C MET A 509 17.98 -25.41 10.87
N LEU A 510 17.13 -25.07 11.85
CA LEU A 510 17.37 -25.45 13.25
C LEU A 510 17.19 -26.94 13.48
N VAL A 511 16.19 -27.56 12.87
CA VAL A 511 15.94 -29.01 12.96
C VAL A 511 17.11 -29.81 12.36
N PHE A 512 17.63 -29.40 11.20
CA PHE A 512 18.73 -30.07 10.50
C PHE A 512 20.12 -29.57 10.91
N LYS A 513 20.24 -28.79 11.98
CA LYS A 513 21.50 -28.15 12.40
C LYS A 513 22.67 -29.13 12.53
N GLN A 514 22.44 -30.28 13.15
CA GLN A 514 23.48 -31.30 13.36
C GLN A 514 24.00 -31.90 12.05
N GLU A 515 23.12 -32.12 11.07
CA GLU A 515 23.49 -32.61 9.74
C GLU A 515 24.33 -31.58 8.99
N ILE A 516 23.93 -30.30 9.07
CA ILE A 516 24.65 -29.17 8.47
C ILE A 516 26.05 -29.04 9.08
N GLU A 517 26.17 -29.07 10.41
CA GLU A 517 27.46 -28.98 11.11
C GLU A 517 28.37 -30.15 10.76
N THR A 518 27.81 -31.36 10.68
CA THR A 518 28.55 -32.57 10.28
C THR A 518 29.08 -32.44 8.85
N HIS A 519 28.27 -31.92 7.91
CA HIS A 519 28.68 -31.67 6.54
C HIS A 519 29.81 -30.63 6.45
N LEU A 520 29.66 -29.50 7.14
CA LEU A 520 30.67 -28.43 7.18
C LEU A 520 32.00 -28.91 7.79
N HIS A 521 31.94 -29.76 8.81
CA HIS A 521 33.15 -30.34 9.40
C HIS A 521 33.88 -31.26 8.41
N ARG A 522 33.15 -32.12 7.68
CA ARG A 522 33.73 -32.97 6.63
C ARG A 522 34.37 -32.15 5.50
N GLN A 523 33.73 -31.07 5.06
CA GLN A 523 34.33 -30.17 4.05
C GLN A 523 35.64 -29.55 4.53
N LYS A 524 35.70 -29.03 5.77
CA LYS A 524 36.94 -28.45 6.34
C LYS A 524 38.08 -29.45 6.44
N LEU A 525 37.77 -30.73 6.73
CA LEU A 525 38.78 -31.79 6.75
C LEU A 525 39.27 -32.15 5.34
N SER A 526 38.38 -32.13 4.35
CA SER A 526 38.75 -32.37 2.95
C SER A 526 39.60 -31.24 2.37
N SER A 527 39.27 -29.97 2.67
CA SER A 527 40.00 -28.81 2.16
C SER A 527 41.41 -28.64 2.74
N LYS A 528 41.70 -29.26 3.89
CA LYS A 528 43.05 -29.27 4.50
C LYS A 528 43.97 -30.38 3.95
N LYS A 529 43.42 -31.34 3.20
CA LYS A 529 44.18 -32.46 2.60
C LYS A 529 44.62 -32.19 1.15
N THR A 530 44.23 -31.05 0.61
CA THR A 530 44.64 -30.45 -0.67
C THR A 530 45.41 -29.19 -0.37
#